data_AF-A0A2E7LT42-F1
#
_entry.id   AF-A0A2E7LT42-F1
#
_cell.length_a   1.000
_cell.length_b   1.000
_cell.length_c   1.000
_cell.angle_alpha   90.00
_cell.angle_beta   90.00
_cell.angle_gamma   90.00
#
_symmetry.space_group_name_H-M   'P 1'
#
loop_
_entity.id
_entity.type
_entity.pdbx_description
1 polymer ?
#
loop_
_entity_poly.entity_id
_entity_poly.type
_entity_poly.pdbx_seq_one_letter_code
_entity_poly.pdbx_strand_id
1 'polypeptide(L)'
;VVDYRQDMSLSDGREMFKYGTNPLDNDTDGDMMPDFYEFHRGWNETNDNWSSFLKIQVQWIEVTPQNWKPIQFSDGQITRPQLDWTWFTHDATDPSDATQDADNDGEWDCSGGVCDYVPYNNFQEYYAVVNATLSSPSIVRASALFDCSGEDVEEWWQLRETLLGTCTGSNTAASNYLRINRINDEDMLYALIIDDNDVSYQDVNSSNDVTMVNGAWTDEFNRIAGDRFHLPNIGLGEYAYGWWILDIDGDMVADGTDPTNWDTDGDWLNDFFEIDDDLLDGIRGNSGSPIRYDDRTS
;
A
#
# COMPACT_ATOMS: atom_id res chain seq x y z
N VAL A 1 -27.23 1.31 3.69
CA VAL A 1 -26.58 1.42 5.01
C VAL A 1 -26.90 0.19 5.84
N VAL A 2 -25.96 -0.75 5.97
CA VAL A 2 -26.13 -1.92 6.84
C VAL A 2 -25.04 -2.12 7.88
N ASP A 3 -24.01 -1.26 7.95
CA ASP A 3 -23.29 -1.05 9.20
C ASP A 3 -22.55 0.31 9.21
N TYR A 4 -22.48 0.94 10.37
CA TYR A 4 -21.62 2.11 10.66
C TYR A 4 -20.50 1.58 11.53
N ARG A 5 -19.32 1.35 10.94
CA ARG A 5 -18.12 1.06 11.71
C ARG A 5 -17.65 2.38 12.30
N GLN A 6 -17.80 2.49 13.60
CA GLN A 6 -17.39 3.66 14.36
C GLN A 6 -15.87 3.78 14.27
N ASP A 7 -15.38 4.66 13.41
CA ASP A 7 -13.97 5.00 13.35
C ASP A 7 -13.59 5.74 14.64
N MET A 8 -12.60 5.20 15.36
CA MET A 8 -12.11 5.78 16.62
C MET A 8 -10.95 6.75 16.38
N SER A 9 -10.47 6.88 15.14
CA SER A 9 -9.38 7.78 14.73
C SER A 9 -9.91 9.19 14.42
N LEU A 10 -11.08 9.29 13.78
CA LEU A 10 -11.80 10.51 13.44
C LEU A 10 -13.08 10.66 14.29
N SER A 11 -13.01 11.42 15.38
CA SER A 11 -14.23 11.75 16.12
C SER A 11 -15.09 12.73 15.33
N ASP A 12 -16.43 12.61 15.39
CA ASP A 12 -17.38 13.48 14.66
C ASP A 12 -17.07 14.98 14.81
N GLY A 13 -16.63 15.39 16.01
CA GLY A 13 -16.28 16.79 16.29
C GLY A 13 -15.02 17.25 15.56
N ARG A 14 -14.03 16.39 15.37
CA ARG A 14 -12.80 16.74 14.64
C ARG A 14 -13.06 16.79 13.14
N GLU A 15 -13.83 15.84 12.60
CA GLU A 15 -14.24 15.82 11.20
C GLU A 15 -14.88 17.17 10.81
N MET A 16 -15.95 17.56 11.52
CA MET A 16 -16.65 18.81 11.20
C MET A 16 -15.86 20.09 11.47
N PHE A 17 -15.08 20.15 12.56
CA PHE A 17 -14.49 21.42 13.03
C PHE A 17 -13.02 21.61 12.65
N LYS A 18 -12.32 20.55 12.23
CA LYS A 18 -10.89 20.61 11.91
C LYS A 18 -10.59 20.13 10.49
N TYR A 19 -11.08 18.95 10.12
CA TYR A 19 -10.65 18.28 8.88
C TYR A 19 -11.53 18.66 7.69
N GLY A 20 -12.78 19.07 7.93
CA GLY A 20 -13.72 19.42 6.87
C GLY A 20 -14.47 18.21 6.30
N THR A 21 -14.28 17.02 6.89
CA THR A 21 -14.95 15.78 6.52
C THR A 21 -16.36 15.66 7.13
N ASN A 22 -17.15 14.74 6.59
CA ASN A 22 -18.53 14.51 6.96
C ASN A 22 -18.66 13.26 7.85
N PRO A 23 -18.97 13.38 9.15
CA PRO A 23 -19.02 12.24 10.07
C PRO A 23 -20.13 11.20 9.79
N LEU A 24 -21.00 11.48 8.81
CA LEU A 24 -22.05 10.56 8.35
C LEU A 24 -21.69 9.84 7.04
N ASP A 25 -20.49 10.08 6.54
CA ASP A 25 -19.96 9.61 5.27
C ASP A 25 -18.51 9.17 5.50
N ASN A 26 -18.16 7.95 5.14
CA ASN A 26 -16.81 7.41 5.39
C ASN A 26 -15.86 7.58 4.20
N ASP A 27 -16.30 8.33 3.19
CA ASP A 27 -15.61 8.77 1.97
C ASP A 27 -16.29 10.09 1.55
N THR A 28 -15.84 11.20 2.14
CA THR A 28 -16.52 12.49 2.11
C THR A 28 -16.60 13.08 0.71
N ASP A 29 -15.59 12.86 -0.13
CA ASP A 29 -15.52 13.43 -1.47
C ASP A 29 -15.89 12.44 -2.60
N GLY A 30 -16.12 11.17 -2.24
CA GLY A 30 -16.66 10.14 -3.10
C GLY A 30 -15.64 9.56 -4.07
N ASP A 31 -14.36 9.66 -3.74
CA ASP A 31 -13.23 9.18 -4.54
C ASP A 31 -12.86 7.72 -4.26
N MET A 32 -13.70 7.00 -3.51
CA MET A 32 -13.50 5.61 -3.15
C MET A 32 -12.20 5.35 -2.37
N MET A 33 -11.63 6.35 -1.69
CA MET A 33 -10.71 6.20 -0.58
C MET A 33 -11.41 6.64 0.70
N PRO A 34 -11.21 5.94 1.84
CA PRO A 34 -11.89 6.34 3.06
C PRO A 34 -11.20 7.52 3.76
N ASP A 35 -12.00 8.39 4.38
CA ASP A 35 -11.55 9.54 5.16
C ASP A 35 -10.45 9.19 6.18
N PHE A 36 -10.52 8.01 6.82
CA PHE A 36 -9.54 7.59 7.83
C PHE A 36 -8.15 7.35 7.22
N TYR A 37 -8.11 6.79 6.02
CA TYR A 37 -6.88 6.43 5.31
C TYR A 37 -6.19 7.72 4.86
N GLU A 38 -6.96 8.60 4.23
CA GLU A 38 -6.48 9.90 3.78
C GLU A 38 -6.08 10.79 4.96
N PHE A 39 -6.83 10.76 6.07
CA PHE A 39 -6.44 11.45 7.30
C PHE A 39 -5.09 10.97 7.82
N HIS A 40 -4.88 9.66 7.86
CA HIS A 40 -3.63 9.08 8.35
C HIS A 40 -2.44 9.46 7.45
N ARG A 41 -2.63 9.43 6.13
CA ARG A 41 -1.57 9.69 5.14
C ARG A 41 -1.33 11.19 4.90
N GLY A 42 -2.38 11.99 4.76
CA GLY A 42 -2.33 13.35 4.24
C GLY A 42 -2.36 14.47 5.28
N TRP A 43 -2.99 14.27 6.44
CA TRP A 43 -3.20 15.38 7.38
C TRP A 43 -1.88 15.87 8.01
N ASN A 44 -1.50 17.09 7.65
CA ASN A 44 -0.33 17.79 8.15
C ASN A 44 -0.70 18.63 9.39
N GLU A 45 -0.52 18.04 10.57
CA GLU A 45 -0.74 18.70 11.87
C GLU A 45 0.07 19.99 12.10
N THR A 46 1.16 20.23 11.35
CA THR A 46 1.97 21.46 11.50
C THR A 46 1.33 22.64 10.79
N ASN A 47 0.69 22.39 9.65
CA ASN A 47 0.14 23.41 8.77
C ASN A 47 -1.40 23.44 8.78
N ASP A 48 -2.03 22.51 9.50
CA ASP A 48 -3.48 22.30 9.53
C ASP A 48 -4.08 22.19 8.10
N ASN A 49 -3.48 21.35 7.27
CA ASN A 49 -3.92 21.08 5.89
C ASN A 49 -3.57 19.65 5.44
N TRP A 50 -4.02 19.27 4.25
CA TRP A 50 -3.89 17.92 3.68
C TRP A 50 -2.63 17.69 2.83
N SER A 51 -1.65 18.62 2.89
CA SER A 51 -0.47 18.55 2.02
C SER A 51 0.83 18.65 2.79
N SER A 52 1.80 17.83 2.39
CA SER A 52 3.15 17.81 2.93
C SER A 52 4.18 17.94 1.81
N PHE A 53 5.25 18.70 2.05
CA PHE A 53 6.38 18.80 1.12
C PHE A 53 7.41 17.74 1.52
N LEU A 54 7.52 16.67 0.72
CA LEU A 54 8.26 15.45 1.04
C LEU A 54 9.31 15.16 -0.03
N LYS A 55 10.37 14.43 0.34
CA LYS A 55 11.44 14.03 -0.57
C LYS A 55 11.25 12.58 -1.02
N ILE A 56 10.25 12.38 -1.86
CA ILE A 56 9.72 11.06 -2.24
C ILE A 56 9.72 10.82 -3.75
N GLN A 57 9.85 11.87 -4.57
CA GLN A 57 9.68 11.75 -6.02
C GLN A 57 10.86 11.03 -6.68
N VAL A 58 10.65 9.80 -7.11
CA VAL A 58 11.60 8.94 -7.81
C VAL A 58 12.06 9.60 -9.10
N GLN A 59 13.39 9.74 -9.22
CA GLN A 59 14.03 10.18 -10.44
C GLN A 59 14.44 8.97 -11.28
N TRP A 60 13.76 8.79 -12.41
CA TRP A 60 14.00 7.70 -13.33
C TRP A 60 15.21 7.95 -14.23
N ILE A 61 15.95 6.88 -14.54
CA ILE A 61 17.04 6.93 -15.52
C ILE A 61 16.78 5.97 -16.68
N GLU A 62 17.12 6.40 -17.89
CA GLU A 62 17.14 5.54 -19.07
C GLU A 62 18.45 4.70 -19.05
N VAL A 63 18.35 3.42 -18.69
CA VAL A 63 19.51 2.52 -18.55
C VAL A 63 20.01 2.02 -19.91
N THR A 64 19.08 1.79 -20.83
CA THR A 64 19.31 1.51 -22.25
C THR A 64 18.21 2.20 -23.05
N PRO A 65 18.38 2.44 -24.37
CA PRO A 65 17.34 3.09 -25.15
C PRO A 65 15.97 2.44 -24.92
N GLN A 66 14.98 3.25 -24.55
CA GLN A 66 13.60 2.82 -24.26
C GLN A 66 13.45 1.89 -23.04
N ASN A 67 14.36 1.94 -22.08
CA ASN A 67 14.29 1.16 -20.85
C ASN A 67 14.59 2.08 -19.67
N TRP A 68 13.54 2.46 -18.95
CA TRP A 68 13.61 3.33 -17.79
C TRP A 68 13.53 2.50 -16.52
N LYS A 69 14.38 2.83 -15.54
CA LYS A 69 14.41 2.14 -14.24
C LYS A 69 14.55 3.14 -13.08
N PRO A 70 13.93 2.85 -11.92
CA PRO A 70 14.01 3.69 -10.73
C PRO A 70 15.27 3.33 -9.94
N ILE A 71 16.45 3.47 -10.56
CA ILE A 71 17.73 3.15 -9.93
C ILE A 71 18.74 4.27 -10.21
N GLN A 72 19.86 4.24 -9.50
CA GLN A 72 20.98 5.14 -9.78
C GLN A 72 22.29 4.35 -9.96
N PHE A 73 23.18 4.87 -10.80
CA PHE A 73 24.56 4.42 -10.88
C PHE A 73 25.47 5.42 -10.16
N SER A 74 26.14 4.96 -9.10
CA SER A 74 27.09 5.77 -8.33
C SER A 74 28.37 4.97 -8.10
N ASP A 75 29.52 5.52 -8.47
CA ASP A 75 30.85 4.90 -8.30
C ASP A 75 30.97 3.44 -8.82
N GLY A 76 30.20 3.08 -9.85
CA GLY A 76 30.18 1.74 -10.43
C GLY A 76 29.27 0.73 -9.72
N GLN A 77 28.50 1.19 -8.74
CA GLN A 77 27.48 0.42 -8.02
C GLN A 77 26.07 0.83 -8.47
N ILE A 78 25.12 -0.10 -8.31
CA ILE A 78 23.68 0.17 -8.44
C ILE A 78 23.17 0.54 -7.04
N THR A 79 22.56 1.72 -6.92
CA THR A 79 21.99 2.23 -5.68
C THR A 79 20.50 2.51 -5.87
N ARG A 80 19.77 2.70 -4.76
CA ARG A 80 18.39 3.20 -4.75
C ARG A 80 18.26 4.49 -5.58
N PRO A 81 17.07 4.80 -6.13
CA PRO A 81 16.87 5.97 -6.94
C PRO A 81 17.20 7.26 -6.18
N GLN A 82 17.59 8.29 -6.93
CA GLN A 82 17.58 9.63 -6.36
C GLN A 82 16.13 10.07 -6.17
N LEU A 83 15.80 10.62 -5.01
CA LEU A 83 14.50 11.22 -4.74
C LEU A 83 14.60 12.75 -4.80
N ASP A 84 13.61 13.40 -5.40
CA ASP A 84 13.42 14.85 -5.39
C ASP A 84 12.27 15.26 -4.46
N TRP A 85 12.22 16.56 -4.16
CA TRP A 85 11.17 17.12 -3.31
C TRP A 85 9.91 17.43 -4.14
N THR A 86 8.77 16.99 -3.64
CA THR A 86 7.44 17.19 -4.24
C THR A 86 6.40 17.48 -3.17
N TRP A 87 5.23 17.92 -3.61
CA TRP A 87 4.05 18.01 -2.75
C TRP A 87 3.28 16.69 -2.82
N PHE A 88 3.02 16.12 -1.66
CA PHE A 88 2.12 14.99 -1.47
C PHE A 88 0.83 15.51 -0.85
N THR A 89 -0.32 15.07 -1.38
CA THR A 89 -1.65 15.44 -0.89
C THR A 89 -2.52 14.18 -0.88
N HIS A 90 -3.16 13.95 0.27
CA HIS A 90 -4.29 13.02 0.46
C HIS A 90 -5.35 13.86 1.16
N ASP A 91 -6.36 14.34 0.45
CA ASP A 91 -7.34 15.31 0.94
C ASP A 91 -8.74 14.73 0.81
N ALA A 92 -9.29 14.22 1.92
CA ALA A 92 -10.62 13.62 2.03
C ALA A 92 -11.79 14.56 1.69
N THR A 93 -11.53 15.74 1.16
CA THR A 93 -12.52 16.72 0.73
C THR A 93 -12.35 17.15 -0.72
N ASP A 94 -11.36 16.62 -1.44
CA ASP A 94 -11.03 16.92 -2.84
C ASP A 94 -10.69 15.64 -3.62
N PRO A 95 -11.63 15.10 -4.41
CA PRO A 95 -11.52 13.76 -5.00
C PRO A 95 -10.51 13.67 -6.17
N SER A 96 -9.76 14.75 -6.41
CA SER A 96 -8.77 14.85 -7.47
C SER A 96 -7.38 14.40 -7.04
N ASP A 97 -7.17 14.18 -5.75
CA ASP A 97 -5.97 13.60 -5.19
C ASP A 97 -5.86 12.08 -5.40
N ALA A 98 -6.98 11.35 -5.49
CA ALA A 98 -7.02 9.93 -5.88
C ALA A 98 -6.16 9.56 -7.09
N THR A 99 -6.06 10.46 -8.07
CA THR A 99 -5.30 10.24 -9.31
C THR A 99 -3.91 10.88 -9.31
N GLN A 100 -3.48 11.46 -8.18
CA GLN A 100 -2.13 11.96 -8.01
C GLN A 100 -1.17 10.80 -7.74
N ASP A 101 0.06 10.97 -8.22
CA ASP A 101 1.19 10.03 -8.09
C ASP A 101 2.39 10.93 -7.77
N ALA A 102 2.64 11.12 -6.48
CA ALA A 102 3.58 12.13 -6.01
C ALA A 102 5.01 11.58 -5.96
N ASP A 103 5.18 10.35 -5.48
CA ASP A 103 6.45 9.65 -5.41
C ASP A 103 6.90 9.10 -6.77
N ASN A 104 6.04 9.12 -7.80
CA ASN A 104 6.40 8.89 -9.19
C ASN A 104 6.96 7.48 -9.40
N ASP A 105 6.26 6.48 -8.89
CA ASP A 105 6.67 5.08 -8.79
C ASP A 105 5.88 4.13 -9.70
N GLY A 106 5.23 4.63 -10.75
CA GLY A 106 4.60 3.80 -11.78
C GLY A 106 5.59 3.20 -12.78
N GLU A 107 5.27 3.27 -14.06
CA GLU A 107 6.12 2.71 -15.13
C GLU A 107 6.30 3.64 -16.33
N TRP A 108 7.17 3.22 -17.26
CA TRP A 108 7.33 3.85 -18.56
C TRP A 108 6.95 2.88 -19.68
N ASP A 109 5.83 3.14 -20.36
CA ASP A 109 5.43 2.40 -21.56
C ASP A 109 6.16 2.96 -22.78
N CYS A 110 7.11 2.19 -23.30
CA CYS A 110 7.87 2.52 -24.50
C CYS A 110 7.40 1.78 -25.77
N SER A 111 6.26 1.07 -25.73
CA SER A 111 5.75 0.27 -26.85
C SER A 111 5.40 1.11 -28.09
N GLY A 112 5.05 2.38 -27.90
CA GLY A 112 4.67 3.33 -28.95
C GLY A 112 5.84 4.02 -29.67
N GLY A 113 7.09 3.71 -29.32
CA GLY A 113 8.30 4.33 -29.88
C GLY A 113 8.72 5.64 -29.21
N VAL A 114 7.78 6.33 -28.54
CA VAL A 114 8.02 7.33 -27.49
C VAL A 114 7.66 6.66 -26.17
N CYS A 115 8.47 6.88 -25.13
CA CYS A 115 8.16 6.41 -23.80
C CYS A 115 7.22 7.40 -23.11
N ASP A 116 6.07 6.92 -22.66
CA ASP A 116 5.10 7.69 -21.89
C ASP A 116 5.06 7.12 -20.47
N TYR A 117 5.02 8.01 -19.47
CA TYR A 117 4.92 7.60 -18.08
C TYR A 117 3.47 7.18 -17.78
N VAL A 118 3.31 6.04 -17.11
CA VAL A 118 2.04 5.50 -16.63
C VAL A 118 2.07 5.58 -15.11
N PRO A 119 1.20 6.39 -14.48
CA PRO A 119 1.25 6.61 -13.05
C PRO A 119 0.74 5.40 -12.25
N TYR A 120 1.29 5.23 -11.05
CA TYR A 120 0.72 4.42 -9.99
C TYR A 120 0.20 5.38 -8.93
N ASN A 121 -1.10 5.64 -8.95
CA ASN A 121 -1.68 6.74 -8.18
C ASN A 121 -2.18 6.31 -6.80
N ASN A 122 -2.46 7.29 -5.95
CA ASN A 122 -3.01 7.11 -4.60
C ASN A 122 -4.14 6.07 -4.51
N PHE A 123 -5.08 6.10 -5.46
CA PHE A 123 -6.18 5.13 -5.54
C PHE A 123 -5.66 3.71 -5.79
N GLN A 124 -4.79 3.55 -6.79
CA GLN A 124 -4.20 2.26 -7.17
C GLN A 124 -3.33 1.67 -6.07
N GLU A 125 -2.67 2.52 -5.28
CA GLU A 125 -1.90 2.14 -4.10
C GLU A 125 -2.78 1.60 -2.98
N TYR A 126 -3.83 2.33 -2.60
CA TYR A 126 -4.77 1.90 -1.56
C TYR A 126 -5.39 0.52 -1.85
N TYR A 127 -5.62 0.20 -3.13
CA TYR A 127 -6.16 -1.09 -3.55
C TYR A 127 -5.10 -2.13 -3.96
N ALA A 128 -3.81 -1.76 -4.02
CA ALA A 128 -2.72 -2.57 -4.57
C ALA A 128 -3.09 -3.17 -5.95
N VAL A 129 -3.41 -2.31 -6.93
CA VAL A 129 -3.83 -2.67 -8.29
C VAL A 129 -3.17 -1.81 -9.35
N VAL A 130 -2.66 -2.42 -10.42
CA VAL A 130 -2.06 -1.69 -11.56
C VAL A 130 -2.93 -1.71 -12.83
N ASN A 131 -4.08 -2.39 -12.79
CA ASN A 131 -4.94 -2.53 -13.96
C ASN A 131 -5.61 -1.19 -14.31
N ALA A 132 -5.53 -0.79 -15.58
CA ALA A 132 -6.20 0.40 -16.11
C ALA A 132 -7.73 0.43 -15.91
N THR A 133 -8.40 -0.71 -15.69
CA THR A 133 -9.83 -0.75 -15.34
C THR A 133 -10.11 -0.47 -13.86
N LEU A 134 -9.07 -0.37 -13.04
CA LEU A 134 -9.10 -0.14 -11.60
C LEU A 134 -8.19 1.04 -11.22
N SER A 135 -8.09 2.06 -12.08
CA SER A 135 -7.19 3.21 -11.87
C SER A 135 -7.88 4.49 -11.39
N SER A 136 -9.21 4.48 -11.28
CA SER A 136 -9.97 5.58 -10.69
C SER A 136 -11.40 5.16 -10.34
N PRO A 137 -12.08 5.91 -9.47
CA PRO A 137 -13.47 5.64 -9.06
C PRO A 137 -14.44 5.65 -10.22
N SER A 138 -14.25 6.58 -11.16
CA SER A 138 -15.08 6.71 -12.36
C SER A 138 -14.99 5.49 -13.26
N ILE A 139 -13.79 4.89 -13.38
CA ILE A 139 -13.60 3.68 -14.19
C ILE A 139 -14.14 2.46 -13.46
N VAL A 140 -13.97 2.36 -12.14
CA VAL A 140 -14.53 1.28 -11.31
C VAL A 140 -16.05 1.25 -11.41
N ARG A 141 -16.74 2.37 -11.14
CA ARG A 141 -18.21 2.45 -11.23
C ARG A 141 -18.74 2.24 -12.65
N ALA A 142 -17.92 2.50 -13.67
CA ALA A 142 -18.24 2.20 -15.07
C ALA A 142 -17.95 0.73 -15.46
N SER A 143 -17.16 0.03 -14.66
CA SER A 143 -16.85 -1.38 -14.81
C SER A 143 -17.97 -2.18 -14.15
N ALA A 144 -18.53 -3.19 -14.84
CA ALA A 144 -19.57 -4.05 -14.29
C ALA A 144 -18.99 -5.03 -13.25
N LEU A 145 -18.40 -4.49 -12.19
CA LEU A 145 -17.88 -5.18 -11.02
C LEU A 145 -19.01 -5.30 -10.01
N PHE A 146 -19.11 -6.49 -9.41
CA PHE A 146 -20.15 -6.78 -8.43
C PHE A 146 -19.53 -6.97 -7.06
N ASP A 147 -20.22 -6.49 -6.03
CA ASP A 147 -19.90 -6.72 -4.64
C ASP A 147 -20.23 -8.17 -4.23
N CYS A 148 -19.97 -8.50 -2.97
CA CYS A 148 -20.23 -9.82 -2.41
C CYS A 148 -21.72 -10.22 -2.39
N SER A 149 -22.63 -9.25 -2.49
CA SER A 149 -24.08 -9.45 -2.57
C SER A 149 -24.57 -9.61 -4.01
N GLY A 150 -23.71 -9.37 -5.00
CA GLY A 150 -24.04 -9.39 -6.43
C GLY A 150 -24.62 -8.07 -6.95
N GLU A 151 -24.51 -6.99 -6.17
CA GLU A 151 -24.91 -5.63 -6.57
C GLU A 151 -23.70 -4.88 -7.17
N ASP A 152 -23.95 -3.81 -7.92
CA ASP A 152 -22.87 -3.01 -8.50
C ASP A 152 -21.98 -2.39 -7.40
N VAL A 153 -20.66 -2.32 -7.65
CA VAL A 153 -19.69 -1.66 -6.76
C VAL A 153 -19.82 -0.14 -6.90
N GLU A 154 -20.25 0.51 -5.81
CA GLU A 154 -20.44 1.97 -5.73
C GLU A 154 -19.52 2.62 -4.67
N GLU A 155 -19.08 1.83 -3.70
CA GLU A 155 -18.40 2.24 -2.48
C GLU A 155 -17.04 1.57 -2.33
N TRP A 156 -16.11 2.22 -1.61
CA TRP A 156 -14.74 1.75 -1.46
C TRP A 156 -14.64 0.36 -0.81
N TRP A 157 -15.44 0.12 0.24
CA TRP A 157 -15.39 -1.14 0.98
C TRP A 157 -15.90 -2.31 0.13
N GLN A 158 -16.86 -2.06 -0.77
CA GLN A 158 -17.36 -3.08 -1.70
C GLN A 158 -16.26 -3.50 -2.68
N LEU A 159 -15.51 -2.54 -3.22
CA LEU A 159 -14.38 -2.82 -4.10
C LEU A 159 -13.30 -3.62 -3.35
N ARG A 160 -12.94 -3.14 -2.15
CA ARG A 160 -11.92 -3.77 -1.31
C ARG A 160 -12.29 -5.22 -0.97
N GLU A 161 -13.52 -5.48 -0.55
CA GLU A 161 -14.00 -6.85 -0.27
C GLU A 161 -13.92 -7.77 -1.49
N THR A 162 -14.30 -7.26 -2.67
CA THR A 162 -14.21 -8.01 -3.93
C THR A 162 -12.77 -8.34 -4.30
N LEU A 163 -11.85 -7.38 -4.18
CA LEU A 163 -10.42 -7.58 -4.51
C LEU A 163 -9.72 -8.54 -3.53
N LEU A 164 -10.06 -8.47 -2.24
CA LEU A 164 -9.49 -9.34 -1.20
C LEU A 164 -10.14 -10.74 -1.17
N GLY A 165 -11.21 -10.96 -1.95
CA GLY A 165 -11.93 -12.23 -2.03
C GLY A 165 -12.72 -12.58 -0.77
N THR A 166 -12.96 -11.62 0.13
CA THR A 166 -13.63 -11.82 1.43
C THR A 166 -15.11 -12.20 1.28
N CYS A 167 -15.68 -11.99 0.10
CA CYS A 167 -17.06 -12.28 -0.26
C CYS A 167 -17.54 -13.72 -0.02
N THR A 168 -16.66 -14.71 -0.04
CA THR A 168 -17.09 -16.12 -0.19
C THR A 168 -17.13 -16.91 1.12
N GLY A 169 -16.75 -16.32 2.26
CA GLY A 169 -16.59 -17.07 3.52
C GLY A 169 -15.61 -18.25 3.44
N SER A 170 -14.86 -18.33 2.33
CA SER A 170 -13.74 -19.23 2.13
C SER A 170 -12.60 -18.83 3.06
N ASN A 171 -11.63 -19.71 3.26
CA ASN A 171 -10.40 -19.38 3.98
C ASN A 171 -9.57 -18.40 3.11
N THR A 172 -10.00 -17.14 3.07
CA THR A 172 -9.41 -16.02 2.31
C THR A 172 -7.95 -15.81 2.68
N ALA A 173 -7.56 -16.29 3.84
CA ALA A 173 -6.21 -16.17 4.33
C ALA A 173 -5.17 -16.77 3.37
N ALA A 174 -5.49 -17.81 2.59
CA ALA A 174 -4.54 -18.38 1.61
C ALA A 174 -4.43 -17.58 0.29
N SER A 175 -5.32 -16.63 0.04
CA SER A 175 -5.37 -15.85 -1.21
C SER A 175 -5.39 -14.34 -1.00
N ASN A 176 -5.52 -13.87 0.24
CA ASN A 176 -5.54 -12.46 0.57
C ASN A 176 -4.12 -11.92 0.45
N TYR A 177 -3.89 -11.18 -0.62
CA TYR A 177 -2.61 -10.59 -0.96
C TYR A 177 -2.11 -9.56 0.07
N LEU A 178 -3.03 -8.83 0.71
CA LEU A 178 -2.68 -7.79 1.66
C LEU A 178 -2.67 -8.28 3.12
N ARG A 179 -2.76 -9.60 3.34
CA ARG A 179 -2.73 -10.14 4.70
C ARG A 179 -1.36 -9.92 5.36
N ILE A 180 -1.39 -9.40 6.58
CA ILE A 180 -0.18 -9.08 7.34
C ILE A 180 0.36 -10.29 8.09
N ASN A 181 -0.48 -11.03 8.81
CA ASN A 181 -0.02 -12.06 9.74
C ASN A 181 0.27 -13.41 9.06
N ARG A 182 1.32 -14.08 9.54
CA ARG A 182 1.66 -15.45 9.14
C ARG A 182 0.77 -16.45 9.87
N ILE A 183 0.17 -17.42 9.17
CA ILE A 183 -0.68 -18.46 9.81
C ILE A 183 0.16 -19.57 10.45
N ASN A 184 1.17 -20.04 9.73
CA ASN A 184 1.96 -21.20 10.11
C ASN A 184 3.36 -21.15 9.49
N ASP A 185 4.26 -22.05 9.90
CA ASP A 185 5.66 -22.05 9.46
C ASP A 185 5.87 -22.38 7.97
N GLU A 186 4.86 -22.85 7.26
CA GLU A 186 4.90 -23.08 5.80
C GLU A 186 4.31 -21.91 5.00
N ASP A 187 3.67 -20.97 5.71
CA ASP A 187 3.00 -19.82 5.11
C ASP A 187 4.01 -18.72 4.79
N MET A 188 4.13 -18.37 3.51
CA MET A 188 5.03 -17.33 3.02
C MET A 188 4.30 -16.01 2.74
N LEU A 189 2.96 -15.99 2.77
CA LEU A 189 2.17 -14.81 2.43
C LEU A 189 1.95 -13.91 3.66
N TYR A 190 3.02 -13.33 4.21
CA TYR A 190 2.93 -12.47 5.39
C TYR A 190 3.74 -11.20 5.18
N ALA A 191 3.36 -10.11 5.85
CA ALA A 191 4.04 -8.84 5.67
C ALA A 191 5.43 -8.86 6.32
N LEU A 192 6.42 -8.34 5.62
CA LEU A 192 7.78 -8.15 6.10
C LEU A 192 8.30 -6.86 5.51
N ILE A 193 8.60 -5.86 6.35
CA ILE A 193 9.20 -4.59 5.93
C ILE A 193 10.54 -4.45 6.64
N ILE A 194 11.60 -4.26 5.87
CA ILE A 194 12.97 -4.17 6.37
C ILE A 194 13.65 -2.96 5.76
N ASP A 195 14.15 -2.07 6.62
CA ASP A 195 15.19 -1.13 6.23
C ASP A 195 16.54 -1.86 6.29
N ASP A 196 16.98 -2.36 5.14
CA ASP A 196 18.21 -3.13 4.99
C ASP A 196 19.48 -2.28 5.12
N ASN A 197 19.34 -0.95 5.11
CA ASN A 197 20.44 0.01 5.23
C ASN A 197 21.59 -0.23 4.24
N ASP A 198 21.33 -0.94 3.14
CA ASP A 198 22.35 -1.29 2.17
C ASP A 198 22.61 -0.14 1.21
N VAL A 199 23.89 0.10 0.94
CA VAL A 199 24.30 1.20 0.06
C VAL A 199 24.18 0.81 -1.41
N SER A 200 24.36 -0.48 -1.70
CA SER A 200 24.31 -0.99 -3.06
C SER A 200 23.47 -2.25 -3.16
N TYR A 201 22.82 -2.42 -4.30
CA TYR A 201 22.00 -3.59 -4.59
C TYR A 201 22.80 -4.91 -4.47
N GLN A 202 24.10 -4.87 -4.78
CA GLN A 202 24.96 -6.07 -4.87
C GLN A 202 25.52 -6.51 -3.51
N ASP A 203 25.59 -5.60 -2.54
CA ASP A 203 26.15 -5.86 -1.24
C ASP A 203 24.99 -6.10 -0.26
N VAL A 204 24.72 -7.35 0.08
CA VAL A 204 23.66 -7.73 1.04
C VAL A 204 24.28 -7.86 2.43
N ASN A 205 23.91 -6.97 3.35
CA ASN A 205 24.45 -6.98 4.72
C ASN A 205 23.35 -7.00 5.79
N SER A 206 22.99 -8.20 6.23
CA SER A 206 21.94 -8.38 7.23
C SER A 206 22.31 -8.00 8.68
N SER A 207 23.50 -7.46 8.92
CA SER A 207 23.96 -7.16 10.30
C SER A 207 23.41 -5.84 10.87
N ASN A 208 22.88 -4.97 10.02
CA ASN A 208 22.30 -3.67 10.37
C ASN A 208 20.86 -3.50 9.87
N ASP A 209 20.22 -4.57 9.40
CA ASP A 209 18.81 -4.58 9.04
C ASP A 209 17.95 -4.15 10.22
N VAL A 210 16.96 -3.30 9.93
CA VAL A 210 15.95 -2.88 10.89
C VAL A 210 14.60 -3.39 10.41
N THR A 211 14.09 -4.42 11.10
CA THR A 211 12.73 -4.92 10.85
C THR A 211 11.71 -3.92 11.38
N MET A 212 10.88 -3.39 10.49
CA MET A 212 9.79 -2.47 10.80
C MET A 212 8.48 -3.22 11.01
N VAL A 213 8.16 -4.14 10.09
CA VAL A 213 6.98 -5.02 10.15
C VAL A 213 7.42 -6.46 10.04
N ASN A 214 6.84 -7.36 10.84
CA ASN A 214 7.04 -8.79 10.67
C ASN A 214 5.79 -9.58 11.09
N GLY A 215 5.09 -10.11 10.08
CA GLY A 215 3.89 -10.93 10.23
C GLY A 215 4.08 -12.25 10.97
N ALA A 216 5.33 -12.72 11.10
CA ALA A 216 5.69 -13.91 11.88
C ALA A 216 6.02 -13.61 13.35
N TRP A 217 6.03 -12.33 13.73
CA TRP A 217 6.28 -11.87 15.09
C TRP A 217 5.03 -11.24 15.69
N THR A 218 4.90 -11.36 17.00
CA THR A 218 3.77 -10.78 17.74
C THR A 218 4.18 -9.45 18.35
N ASP A 219 3.34 -8.45 18.15
CA ASP A 219 3.53 -7.12 18.71
C ASP A 219 3.56 -7.13 20.24
N GLU A 220 4.00 -6.04 20.87
CA GLU A 220 3.90 -5.92 22.33
C GLU A 220 2.50 -5.49 22.78
N PHE A 221 1.78 -4.78 21.91
CA PHE A 221 0.41 -4.35 22.12
C PHE A 221 -0.55 -5.54 22.07
N ASN A 222 -1.43 -5.63 23.07
CA ASN A 222 -2.39 -6.73 23.26
C ASN A 222 -1.80 -8.14 23.33
N ARG A 223 -0.47 -8.30 23.39
CA ARG A 223 0.17 -9.61 23.57
C ARG A 223 -0.24 -10.24 24.89
N ILE A 224 -0.77 -11.45 24.81
CA ILE A 224 -1.28 -12.17 25.97
C ILE A 224 -0.16 -12.94 26.66
N ALA A 225 0.72 -13.57 25.88
CA ALA A 225 1.80 -14.40 26.40
C ALA A 225 3.00 -14.47 25.44
N GLY A 226 4.10 -15.04 25.91
CA GLY A 226 5.30 -15.22 25.10
C GLY A 226 6.15 -13.95 24.96
N ASP A 227 7.22 -14.09 24.18
CA ASP A 227 8.00 -12.95 23.69
C ASP A 227 7.49 -12.53 22.31
N ARG A 228 8.21 -11.65 21.62
CA ARG A 228 7.86 -11.19 20.27
C ARG A 228 8.00 -12.27 19.20
N PHE A 229 8.79 -13.32 19.43
CA PHE A 229 9.25 -14.23 18.38
C PHE A 229 8.32 -15.45 18.20
N HIS A 230 7.01 -15.19 18.14
CA HIS A 230 6.00 -16.21 17.86
C HIS A 230 4.90 -15.65 16.97
N LEU A 231 4.17 -16.57 16.32
CA LEU A 231 3.07 -16.25 15.43
C LEU A 231 1.92 -15.58 16.19
N PRO A 232 1.39 -14.44 15.70
CA PRO A 232 0.27 -13.74 16.33
C PRO A 232 -0.98 -14.61 16.45
N ASN A 233 -1.56 -14.71 17.64
CA ASN A 233 -2.87 -15.33 17.82
C ASN A 233 -4.01 -14.30 17.65
N ILE A 234 -4.41 -14.11 16.40
CA ILE A 234 -5.50 -13.20 16.02
C ILE A 234 -6.80 -13.46 16.79
N GLY A 235 -7.14 -14.73 17.03
CA GLY A 235 -8.36 -15.11 17.76
C GLY A 235 -8.37 -14.69 19.23
N LEU A 236 -7.21 -14.28 19.76
CA LEU A 236 -7.04 -13.73 21.10
C LEU A 236 -6.79 -12.22 21.10
N GLY A 237 -6.79 -11.56 19.93
CA GLY A 237 -6.56 -10.13 19.79
C GLY A 237 -5.09 -9.72 19.75
N GLU A 238 -4.18 -10.66 19.48
CA GLU A 238 -2.76 -10.34 19.22
C GLU A 238 -2.57 -9.86 17.79
N TYR A 239 -1.67 -8.90 17.60
CA TYR A 239 -1.34 -8.31 16.31
C TYR A 239 0.07 -8.69 15.85
N ALA A 240 0.31 -8.61 14.54
CA ALA A 240 1.65 -8.73 13.98
C ALA A 240 2.53 -7.56 14.44
N TYR A 241 3.83 -7.80 14.63
CA TYR A 241 4.77 -6.75 15.00
C TYR A 241 4.80 -5.65 13.92
N GLY A 242 4.59 -4.40 14.34
CA GLY A 242 4.60 -3.24 13.44
C GLY A 242 3.35 -3.09 12.56
N TRP A 243 2.28 -3.84 12.80
CA TRP A 243 1.06 -3.85 11.97
C TRP A 243 0.54 -2.47 11.57
N TRP A 244 0.58 -1.50 12.49
CA TRP A 244 0.08 -0.13 12.30
C TRP A 244 0.77 0.67 11.17
N ILE A 245 1.89 0.18 10.63
CA ILE A 245 2.57 0.78 9.47
C ILE A 245 1.78 0.54 8.19
N LEU A 246 1.13 -0.62 8.07
CA LEU A 246 0.42 -1.05 6.88
C LEU A 246 -1.10 -1.07 7.08
N ASP A 247 -1.57 -1.32 8.30
CA ASP A 247 -2.98 -1.52 8.64
C ASP A 247 -3.42 -0.41 9.62
N ILE A 248 -4.11 0.59 9.07
CA ILE A 248 -4.50 1.80 9.80
C ILE A 248 -5.79 1.54 10.60
N ASP A 249 -6.69 0.73 10.07
CA ASP A 249 -8.00 0.44 10.68
C ASP A 249 -7.99 -0.73 11.68
N GLY A 250 -6.91 -1.50 11.72
CA GLY A 250 -6.67 -2.60 12.64
C GLY A 250 -7.40 -3.89 12.30
N ASP A 251 -7.78 -4.11 11.03
CA ASP A 251 -8.46 -5.31 10.56
C ASP A 251 -7.51 -6.47 10.17
N MET A 252 -6.19 -6.25 10.29
CA MET A 252 -5.07 -7.15 9.99
C MET A 252 -4.83 -7.40 8.50
N VAL A 253 -5.37 -6.54 7.65
CA VAL A 253 -5.11 -6.45 6.21
C VAL A 253 -4.48 -5.09 5.93
N ALA A 254 -3.39 -5.07 5.17
CA ALA A 254 -2.73 -3.84 4.79
C ALA A 254 -3.67 -2.95 3.94
N ASP A 255 -3.69 -1.66 4.21
CA ASP A 255 -4.40 -0.61 3.49
C ASP A 255 -3.63 -0.18 2.23
N GLY A 256 -3.24 -1.17 1.42
CA GLY A 256 -2.51 -0.97 0.18
C GLY A 256 -1.00 -0.93 0.35
N THR A 257 -0.34 -0.23 -0.57
CA THR A 257 1.07 0.17 -0.51
C THR A 257 1.22 1.55 0.15
N ASP A 258 2.44 2.05 0.31
CA ASP A 258 2.70 3.38 0.87
C ASP A 258 2.88 4.44 -0.22
N PRO A 259 1.94 5.38 -0.39
CA PRO A 259 1.98 6.39 -1.45
C PRO A 259 3.01 7.50 -1.29
N THR A 260 3.88 7.34 -0.30
CA THR A 260 5.04 8.19 -0.07
C THR A 260 6.34 7.42 -0.19
N ASN A 261 6.30 6.15 -0.57
CA ASN A 261 7.45 5.27 -0.65
C ASN A 261 7.30 4.21 -1.76
N TRP A 262 7.89 4.53 -2.91
CA TRP A 262 8.05 3.70 -4.11
C TRP A 262 8.43 2.21 -3.97
N ASP A 263 8.89 1.79 -2.79
CA ASP A 263 9.41 0.46 -2.41
C ASP A 263 8.97 0.22 -0.96
N THR A 264 7.71 -0.20 -0.81
CA THR A 264 7.01 -0.21 0.48
C THR A 264 7.68 -1.13 1.49
N ASP A 265 8.19 -2.29 1.06
CA ASP A 265 8.83 -3.24 1.96
C ASP A 265 10.35 -3.10 2.08
N GLY A 266 10.98 -2.37 1.16
CA GLY A 266 12.40 -2.03 1.18
C GLY A 266 13.29 -3.02 0.42
N ASP A 267 12.74 -3.90 -0.40
CA ASP A 267 13.50 -4.94 -1.10
C ASP A 267 14.20 -4.48 -2.39
N TRP A 268 14.07 -3.19 -2.74
CA TRP A 268 14.59 -2.52 -3.93
C TRP A 268 13.80 -2.75 -5.23
N LEU A 269 12.71 -3.49 -5.17
CA LEU A 269 11.72 -3.51 -6.22
C LEU A 269 10.74 -2.37 -6.01
N ASN A 270 10.08 -2.02 -7.10
CA ASN A 270 9.14 -0.92 -7.12
C ASN A 270 7.74 -1.53 -7.02
N ASP A 271 6.88 -0.94 -6.19
CA ASP A 271 5.60 -1.50 -5.83
C ASP A 271 4.71 -1.82 -7.05
N PHE A 272 4.68 -0.92 -8.03
CA PHE A 272 3.96 -1.11 -9.28
C PHE A 272 4.45 -2.38 -10.01
N PHE A 273 5.77 -2.57 -10.13
CA PHE A 273 6.32 -3.72 -10.86
C PHE A 273 6.01 -5.05 -10.17
N GLU A 274 6.01 -5.07 -8.85
CA GLU A 274 5.70 -6.29 -8.10
C GLU A 274 4.23 -6.69 -8.28
N ILE A 275 3.33 -5.72 -8.23
CA ILE A 275 1.90 -5.98 -8.46
C ILE A 275 1.64 -6.34 -9.92
N ASP A 276 2.31 -5.70 -10.90
CA ASP A 276 2.13 -6.02 -12.32
C ASP A 276 2.58 -7.44 -12.66
N ASP A 277 3.72 -7.89 -12.12
CA ASP A 277 4.24 -9.23 -12.36
C ASP A 277 3.27 -10.32 -11.84
N ASP A 278 2.74 -10.13 -10.63
CA ASP A 278 1.71 -10.98 -10.02
C ASP A 278 0.40 -11.06 -10.86
N LEU A 279 0.09 -10.02 -11.65
CA LEU A 279 -1.08 -10.02 -12.53
C LEU A 279 -0.85 -10.80 -13.83
N LEU A 280 0.40 -11.04 -14.25
CA LEU A 280 0.70 -11.75 -15.50
C LEU A 280 0.30 -13.22 -15.45
N ASP A 281 0.42 -13.87 -14.30
CA ASP A 281 0.01 -15.27 -14.10
C ASP A 281 -1.27 -15.42 -13.26
N GLY A 282 -1.74 -14.32 -12.66
CA GLY A 282 -2.97 -14.25 -11.87
C GLY A 282 -2.85 -14.85 -10.48
N ILE A 283 -1.63 -15.08 -9.99
CA ILE A 283 -1.34 -15.59 -8.65
C ILE A 283 -0.60 -14.50 -7.89
N ARG A 284 -1.33 -13.73 -7.10
CA ARG A 284 -0.72 -12.68 -6.29
C ARG A 284 0.21 -13.23 -5.20
N GLY A 285 1.43 -12.71 -5.11
CA GLY A 285 2.40 -12.98 -4.05
C GLY A 285 3.33 -14.14 -4.31
N ASN A 286 3.56 -14.51 -5.57
CA ASN A 286 4.33 -15.70 -5.93
C ASN A 286 5.72 -15.43 -6.53
N SER A 287 5.98 -14.21 -6.99
CA SER A 287 7.25 -13.79 -7.63
C SER A 287 7.84 -12.50 -7.07
N GLY A 288 7.06 -11.74 -6.30
CA GLY A 288 7.37 -10.51 -5.57
C GLY A 288 6.11 -10.02 -4.84
N SER A 289 6.21 -9.04 -3.96
CA SER A 289 5.04 -8.41 -3.34
C SER A 289 5.50 -7.18 -2.58
N PRO A 290 4.83 -6.02 -2.72
CA PRO A 290 5.26 -4.74 -2.14
C PRO A 290 5.19 -4.67 -0.61
N ILE A 291 4.84 -5.76 0.05
CA ILE A 291 4.76 -5.84 1.51
C ILE A 291 5.48 -7.08 2.04
N ARG A 292 6.21 -7.84 1.23
CA ARG A 292 6.83 -9.11 1.61
C ARG A 292 8.28 -9.13 1.17
N TYR A 293 9.09 -8.34 1.87
CA TYR A 293 10.51 -8.16 1.57
C TYR A 293 11.14 -9.42 0.99
N ASP A 294 11.46 -9.39 -0.30
CA ASP A 294 12.16 -10.51 -0.93
C ASP A 294 13.66 -10.34 -0.72
N ASP A 295 14.33 -11.40 -0.27
CA ASP A 295 15.76 -11.28 -0.09
C ASP A 295 16.43 -11.16 -1.48
N ARG A 296 17.44 -10.29 -1.59
CA ARG A 296 18.22 -10.11 -2.84
C ARG A 296 19.08 -11.35 -3.18
N THR A 297 18.66 -12.56 -2.79
CA THR A 297 19.44 -13.77 -2.99
C THR A 297 19.48 -14.14 -4.47
N SER A 298 20.72 -14.12 -4.96
CA SER A 298 21.18 -14.50 -6.30
C SER A 298 20.64 -15.83 -6.85
#